data_AF-A0A260ZUQ5-F1
#
_entry.id   AF-A0A260ZUQ5-F1
#
_cell.length_a   1.000
_cell.length_b   1.000
_cell.length_c   1.000
_cell.angle_alpha   90.00
_cell.angle_beta   90.00
_cell.angle_gamma   90.00
#
_symmetry.space_group_name_H-M   'P 1'
#
loop_
_entity.id
_entity.type
_entity.pdbx_description
1 polymer ?
#
loop_
_entity_poly.entity_id
_entity_poly.type
_entity_poly.pdbx_seq_one_letter_code
_entity_poly.pdbx_strand_id
1 'polypeptide(L)'
;MVHYHNLAVFVQSWHIFFGLLGAILNGLLILLAIFKSPMAIRSYSKLIIHFAVTDLLACLLDMFIEIRILPSPKEASLTNILNGFCTHFGLTTCTIGLSLYLHLLTHSLWSLLISFGYRYLILFNSSLKTKHVLITILLFIYHLSFKLYSTYWTNFVDRSTILPIAKRVYPEYDFETEPGLLKGITNLFSVSATYVVIHMTVPVTPVYISIFILRRSITKTLMKSHNIMPKETKAVHAQLLKALTFQAVIPVGAWTAIYVYFAMQLGLIRGVIFEYLIFSTVIFLPVFSPVTYLIYVRPFRQFLLRCKLYLFCNALYFTAERFAVKVIQVQSKTKIGRLSLFIHTLTHSLWSLLISFGYRYLILFNSSLKTKHVLITILLFYIPSLIQASTYWTNFVDRSTILPITKRVYPEYDFETEPGLLKGITNYFPYLLHMQFFT
;
A
#
# COMPACT_ATOMS: atom_id res chain seq x y z
N MET A 1 -9.57 31.76 -7.07
CA MET A 1 -10.78 31.09 -6.54
C MET A 1 -11.36 30.06 -7.53
N VAL A 2 -11.65 30.40 -8.80
CA VAL A 2 -12.22 29.46 -9.80
C VAL A 2 -11.40 28.17 -9.99
N HIS A 3 -10.06 28.26 -10.06
CA HIS A 3 -9.19 27.08 -10.21
C HIS A 3 -9.23 26.14 -8.99
N TYR A 4 -9.40 26.66 -7.77
CA TYR A 4 -9.50 25.83 -6.56
C TYR A 4 -10.85 25.14 -6.46
N HIS A 5 -11.92 25.83 -6.87
CA HIS A 5 -13.25 25.24 -6.94
C HIS A 5 -13.29 24.06 -7.92
N ASN A 6 -12.71 24.22 -9.13
CA ASN A 6 -12.62 23.14 -10.10
C ASN A 6 -11.81 21.93 -9.59
N LEU A 7 -10.74 22.17 -8.82
CA LEU A 7 -9.94 21.11 -8.22
C LEU A 7 -10.73 20.36 -7.14
N ALA A 8 -11.44 21.07 -6.26
CA ALA A 8 -12.25 20.46 -5.21
C ALA A 8 -13.37 19.58 -5.82
N VAL A 9 -14.07 20.08 -6.84
CA VAL A 9 -15.11 19.32 -7.57
C VAL A 9 -14.51 18.10 -8.26
N PHE A 10 -13.33 18.23 -8.87
CA PHE A 10 -12.61 17.11 -9.48
C PHE A 10 -12.26 16.04 -8.45
N VAL A 11 -11.72 16.42 -7.30
CA VAL A 11 -11.34 15.48 -6.23
C VAL A 11 -12.57 14.81 -5.62
N GLN A 12 -13.65 15.55 -5.39
CA GLN A 12 -14.92 14.96 -4.96
C GLN A 12 -15.43 13.91 -5.96
N SER A 13 -15.46 14.29 -7.25
CA SER A 13 -15.85 13.36 -8.33
C SER A 13 -14.95 12.12 -8.36
N TRP A 14 -13.65 12.28 -8.06
CA TRP A 14 -12.69 11.18 -7.95
C TRP A 14 -13.02 10.21 -6.83
N HIS A 15 -13.26 10.71 -5.61
CA HIS A 15 -13.62 9.88 -4.45
C HIS A 15 -14.94 9.16 -4.67
N ILE A 16 -15.95 9.83 -5.22
CA ILE A 16 -17.24 9.21 -5.57
C ILE A 16 -17.04 8.12 -6.63
N PHE A 17 -16.32 8.42 -7.72
CA PHE A 17 -16.12 7.47 -8.81
C PHE A 17 -15.39 6.21 -8.35
N PHE A 18 -14.23 6.37 -7.70
CA PHE A 18 -13.43 5.23 -7.26
C PHE A 18 -14.06 4.51 -6.07
N GLY A 19 -14.75 5.23 -5.19
CA GLY A 19 -15.50 4.63 -4.08
C GLY A 19 -16.66 3.76 -4.57
N LEU A 20 -17.46 4.25 -5.53
CA LEU A 20 -18.53 3.46 -6.15
C LEU A 20 -17.98 2.25 -6.91
N LEU A 21 -16.93 2.46 -7.71
CA LEU A 21 -16.27 1.38 -8.44
C LEU A 21 -15.75 0.30 -7.49
N GLY A 22 -15.04 0.69 -6.44
CA GLY A 22 -14.53 -0.21 -5.41
C GLY A 22 -15.64 -0.94 -4.67
N ALA A 23 -16.74 -0.26 -4.34
CA ALA A 23 -17.89 -0.86 -3.68
C ALA A 23 -18.56 -1.93 -4.56
N ILE A 24 -18.76 -1.64 -5.85
CA ILE A 24 -19.35 -2.59 -6.81
C ILE A 24 -18.43 -3.81 -6.98
N LEU A 25 -17.12 -3.60 -7.18
CA LEU A 25 -16.17 -4.69 -7.38
C LEU A 25 -16.05 -5.59 -6.14
N ASN A 26 -15.98 -5.01 -4.95
CA ASN A 26 -15.92 -5.78 -3.70
C ASN A 26 -17.25 -6.48 -3.40
N GLY A 27 -18.40 -5.83 -3.65
CA GLY A 27 -19.72 -6.46 -3.54
C GLY A 27 -19.87 -7.67 -4.46
N LEU A 28 -19.44 -7.53 -5.72
CA LEU A 28 -19.42 -8.64 -6.67
C LEU A 28 -18.48 -9.77 -6.22
N LEU A 29 -17.31 -9.44 -5.70
CA LEU A 29 -16.37 -10.43 -5.17
C LEU A 29 -16.97 -11.20 -3.98
N ILE A 30 -17.66 -10.53 -3.06
CA ILE A 30 -18.36 -11.18 -1.93
C ILE A 30 -19.39 -12.17 -2.46
N LEU A 31 -20.26 -11.74 -3.38
CA LEU A 31 -21.29 -12.60 -3.97
C LEU A 31 -20.67 -13.85 -4.62
N LEU A 32 -19.63 -13.68 -5.43
CA LEU A 32 -18.98 -14.80 -6.10
C LEU A 32 -18.24 -15.71 -5.13
N ALA A 33 -17.60 -15.15 -4.10
CA ALA A 33 -16.92 -15.94 -3.09
C ALA A 33 -17.90 -16.77 -2.23
N ILE A 34 -19.13 -16.30 -2.01
CA ILE A 34 -20.17 -17.05 -1.31
C ILE A 34 -20.76 -18.15 -2.20
N PHE A 35 -21.16 -17.81 -3.42
CA PHE A 35 -21.99 -18.69 -4.25
C PHE A 35 -21.22 -19.55 -5.27
N LYS A 36 -19.98 -19.19 -5.62
CA LYS A 36 -19.21 -19.83 -6.72
C LYS A 36 -17.87 -20.41 -6.31
N SER A 37 -17.51 -20.36 -5.02
CA SER A 37 -16.24 -20.91 -4.53
C SER A 37 -16.22 -22.44 -4.49
N PRO A 38 -15.29 -23.11 -5.20
CA PRO A 38 -15.17 -24.56 -5.18
C PRO A 38 -14.63 -25.07 -3.84
N MET A 39 -14.98 -26.31 -3.48
CA MET A 39 -14.62 -26.92 -2.19
C MET A 39 -13.11 -26.85 -1.90
N ALA A 40 -12.26 -26.99 -2.94
CA ALA A 40 -10.81 -26.94 -2.85
C ALA A 40 -10.25 -25.60 -2.31
N ILE A 41 -10.95 -24.47 -2.52
CA ILE A 41 -10.50 -23.15 -2.03
C ILE A 41 -11.38 -22.61 -0.90
N ARG A 42 -12.26 -23.43 -0.29
CA ARG A 42 -13.28 -22.95 0.65
C ARG A 42 -12.70 -22.24 1.88
N SER A 43 -11.56 -22.70 2.40
CA SER A 43 -10.83 -22.01 3.49
C SER A 43 -10.28 -20.66 3.04
N TYR A 44 -9.74 -20.58 1.82
CA TYR A 44 -9.24 -19.34 1.23
C TYR A 44 -10.38 -18.36 0.90
N SER A 45 -11.53 -18.87 0.48
CA SER A 45 -12.72 -18.06 0.20
C SER A 45 -13.22 -17.28 1.41
N LYS A 46 -13.11 -17.85 2.62
CA LYS A 46 -13.45 -17.11 3.85
C LYS A 46 -12.55 -15.89 4.04
N LEU A 47 -11.26 -16.04 3.73
CA LEU A 47 -10.29 -14.96 3.77
C LEU A 47 -10.59 -13.90 2.70
N ILE A 48 -10.94 -14.33 1.47
CA ILE A 48 -11.36 -13.43 0.39
C ILE A 48 -12.59 -12.61 0.80
N ILE A 49 -13.62 -13.25 1.38
CA ILE A 49 -14.84 -12.56 1.81
C ILE A 49 -14.51 -11.49 2.86
N HIS A 50 -13.68 -11.83 3.85
CA HIS A 50 -13.28 -10.87 4.88
C HIS A 50 -12.55 -9.65 4.30
N PHE A 51 -11.66 -9.86 3.33
CA PHE A 51 -10.96 -8.77 2.64
C PHE A 51 -11.92 -7.91 1.83
N ALA A 52 -12.81 -8.55 1.06
CA ALA A 52 -13.77 -7.83 0.24
C ALA A 52 -14.76 -7.02 1.10
N VAL A 53 -15.16 -7.51 2.28
CA VAL A 53 -15.97 -6.73 3.24
C VAL A 53 -15.19 -5.54 3.78
N THR A 54 -13.93 -5.72 4.17
CA THR A 54 -13.07 -4.64 4.65
C THR A 54 -12.90 -3.55 3.58
N ASP A 55 -12.57 -3.96 2.36
CA ASP A 55 -12.32 -3.07 1.23
C ASP A 55 -13.60 -2.37 0.76
N LEU A 56 -14.75 -3.06 0.80
CA LEU A 56 -16.07 -2.48 0.55
C LEU A 56 -16.37 -1.35 1.53
N LEU A 57 -16.25 -1.61 2.83
CA LEU A 57 -16.51 -0.61 3.87
C LEU A 57 -15.54 0.57 3.77
N ALA A 58 -14.27 0.33 3.42
CA ALA A 58 -13.30 1.38 3.20
C ALA A 58 -13.70 2.29 2.02
N CYS A 59 -14.16 1.72 0.90
CA CYS A 59 -14.65 2.50 -0.25
C CYS A 59 -15.90 3.33 0.10
N LEU A 60 -16.82 2.76 0.87
CA LEU A 60 -18.02 3.48 1.33
C LEU A 60 -17.67 4.64 2.26
N LEU A 61 -16.75 4.43 3.21
CA LEU A 61 -16.30 5.47 4.14
C LEU A 61 -15.51 6.57 3.43
N ASP A 62 -14.73 6.23 2.42
CA ASP A 62 -14.00 7.24 1.65
C ASP A 62 -14.96 8.26 0.99
N MET A 63 -16.04 7.78 0.33
CA MET A 63 -17.12 8.63 -0.19
C MET A 63 -17.89 9.35 0.91
N PHE A 64 -18.08 8.70 2.06
CA PHE A 64 -18.80 9.29 3.17
C PHE A 64 -18.04 10.47 3.78
N ILE A 65 -16.71 10.42 3.80
CA ILE A 65 -15.87 11.37 4.54
C ILE A 65 -15.30 12.46 3.64
N GLU A 66 -14.80 12.10 2.45
CA GLU A 66 -14.06 12.97 1.52
C GLU A 66 -13.06 13.88 2.25
N ILE A 67 -12.04 13.25 2.85
CA ILE A 67 -11.07 13.94 3.70
C ILE A 67 -10.02 14.70 2.88
N ARG A 68 -9.78 15.96 3.29
CA ARG A 68 -8.61 16.75 2.94
C ARG A 68 -7.76 16.94 4.19
N ILE A 69 -6.47 16.60 4.11
CA ILE A 69 -5.56 16.61 5.25
C ILE A 69 -4.50 17.71 5.07
N LEU A 70 -4.29 18.50 6.12
CA LEU A 70 -3.38 19.63 6.19
C LEU A 70 -2.39 19.41 7.34
N PRO A 71 -1.27 18.71 7.09
CA PRO A 71 -0.22 18.48 8.07
C PRO A 71 0.52 19.77 8.38
N SER A 72 0.51 20.23 9.63
CA SER A 72 1.09 21.52 10.00
C SER A 72 2.62 21.47 10.02
N PRO A 73 3.33 22.19 9.14
CA PRO A 73 4.78 22.19 9.18
C PRO A 73 5.28 22.89 10.44
N LYS A 74 6.27 22.32 11.13
CA LYS A 74 6.90 22.83 12.39
C LYS A 74 6.03 22.74 13.65
N GLU A 75 4.76 22.36 13.52
CA GLU A 75 3.89 22.05 14.66
C GLU A 75 3.52 20.57 14.61
N ALA A 76 3.48 19.92 15.77
CA ALA A 76 3.00 18.54 15.85
C ALA A 76 1.46 18.50 15.84
N SER A 77 0.85 19.19 14.88
CA SER A 77 -0.61 19.29 14.72
C SER A 77 -1.03 18.89 13.32
N LEU A 78 -2.29 18.49 13.19
CA LEU A 78 -2.88 18.01 11.95
C LEU A 78 -4.27 18.61 11.81
N THR A 79 -4.49 19.37 10.75
CA THR A 79 -5.82 19.89 10.42
C THR A 79 -6.47 19.01 9.35
N ASN A 80 -7.76 18.75 9.48
CA ASN A 80 -8.56 17.95 8.57
C ASN A 80 -9.81 18.73 8.19
N ILE A 81 -10.13 18.72 6.90
CA ILE A 81 -11.38 19.26 6.36
C ILE A 81 -12.18 18.08 5.81
N LEU A 82 -13.40 17.92 6.31
CA LEU A 82 -14.27 16.79 5.99
C LEU A 82 -15.40 17.32 5.11
N ASN A 83 -15.44 16.90 3.85
CA ASN A 83 -16.34 17.47 2.84
C ASN A 83 -17.48 16.53 2.42
N GLY A 84 -17.42 15.26 2.83
CA GLY A 84 -18.33 14.24 2.33
C GLY A 84 -19.72 14.28 2.96
N PHE A 85 -20.50 13.25 2.64
CA PHE A 85 -21.88 13.08 3.13
C PHE A 85 -22.00 13.01 4.66
N CYS A 86 -20.90 12.71 5.36
CA CYS A 86 -20.86 12.70 6.83
C CYS A 86 -21.21 14.06 7.46
N THR A 87 -21.01 15.16 6.72
CA THR A 87 -21.27 16.53 7.20
C THR A 87 -22.73 16.73 7.61
N HIS A 88 -23.67 16.03 6.98
CA HIS A 88 -25.09 16.07 7.33
C HIS A 88 -25.42 15.40 8.68
N PHE A 89 -24.54 14.54 9.19
CA PHE A 89 -24.73 13.81 10.46
C PHE A 89 -23.94 14.44 11.62
N GLY A 90 -23.25 15.56 11.36
CA GLY A 90 -22.46 16.28 12.34
C GLY A 90 -21.04 15.74 12.53
N LEU A 91 -20.28 16.51 13.31
CA LEU A 91 -18.83 16.37 13.45
C LEU A 91 -18.40 15.03 14.05
N THR A 92 -19.10 14.56 15.09
CA THR A 92 -18.78 13.31 15.78
C THR A 92 -18.86 12.13 14.82
N THR A 93 -19.93 12.06 14.01
CA THR A 93 -20.13 10.99 13.03
C THR A 93 -19.01 10.97 11.99
N CYS A 94 -18.59 12.13 11.47
CA CYS A 94 -17.44 12.19 10.56
C CYS A 94 -16.14 11.70 11.21
N THR A 95 -15.89 12.05 12.47
CA THR A 95 -14.65 11.64 13.17
C THR A 95 -14.59 10.15 13.47
N ILE A 96 -15.72 9.56 13.87
CA ILE A 96 -15.84 8.12 14.06
C ILE A 96 -15.66 7.42 12.70
N GLY A 97 -16.28 7.96 11.65
CA GLY A 97 -16.10 7.49 10.27
C GLY A 97 -14.63 7.49 9.86
N LEU A 98 -13.91 8.58 10.08
CA LEU A 98 -12.48 8.69 9.77
C LEU A 98 -11.63 7.70 10.56
N SER A 99 -11.90 7.53 11.85
CA SER A 99 -11.22 6.52 12.67
C SER A 99 -11.45 5.11 12.14
N LEU A 100 -12.70 4.79 11.77
CA LEU A 100 -13.05 3.51 11.18
C LEU A 100 -12.41 3.32 9.80
N TYR A 101 -12.33 4.37 8.99
CA TYR A 101 -11.70 4.32 7.68
C TYR A 101 -10.21 3.97 7.77
N LEU A 102 -9.46 4.65 8.66
CA LEU A 102 -8.04 4.35 8.89
C LEU A 102 -7.83 2.94 9.45
N HIS A 103 -8.74 2.47 10.32
CA HIS A 103 -8.75 1.09 10.80
C HIS A 103 -8.86 0.10 9.63
N LEU A 104 -9.84 0.28 8.74
CA LEU A 104 -10.08 -0.62 7.61
C LEU A 104 -8.92 -0.60 6.61
N LEU A 105 -8.35 0.58 6.32
CA LEU A 105 -7.17 0.69 5.46
C LEU A 105 -5.97 -0.08 6.01
N THR A 106 -5.70 0.07 7.31
CA THR A 106 -4.59 -0.67 7.92
C THR A 106 -4.88 -2.17 7.95
N HIS A 107 -6.12 -2.52 8.27
CA HIS A 107 -6.56 -3.90 8.30
C HIS A 107 -6.42 -4.55 6.90
N SER A 108 -6.73 -3.83 5.82
CA SER A 108 -6.56 -4.28 4.45
C SER A 108 -5.08 -4.50 4.08
N LEU A 109 -4.18 -3.61 4.50
CA LEU A 109 -2.73 -3.78 4.30
C LEU A 109 -2.19 -5.06 4.95
N TRP A 110 -2.51 -5.29 6.22
CA TRP A 110 -2.08 -6.49 6.95
C TRP A 110 -2.71 -7.76 6.37
N SER A 111 -3.98 -7.67 6.00
CA SER A 111 -4.73 -8.71 5.30
C SER A 111 -4.06 -9.14 3.99
N LEU A 112 -3.56 -8.19 3.21
CA LEU A 112 -2.80 -8.47 2.00
C LEU A 112 -1.55 -9.31 2.30
N LEU A 113 -0.78 -8.95 3.33
CA LEU A 113 0.40 -9.72 3.74
C LEU A 113 0.03 -11.17 4.13
N ILE A 114 -1.04 -11.33 4.92
CA ILE A 114 -1.54 -12.66 5.32
C ILE A 114 -1.90 -13.49 4.07
N SER A 115 -2.52 -12.88 3.06
CA SER A 115 -2.87 -13.57 1.81
C SER A 115 -1.64 -14.20 1.15
N PHE A 116 -0.52 -13.48 1.09
CA PHE A 116 0.76 -14.00 0.58
C PHE A 116 1.33 -15.08 1.50
N GLY A 117 1.31 -14.86 2.82
CA GLY A 117 1.78 -15.83 3.80
C GLY A 117 1.00 -17.15 3.74
N TYR A 118 -0.32 -17.08 3.64
CA TYR A 118 -1.20 -18.24 3.52
C TYR A 118 -0.93 -19.03 2.24
N ARG A 119 -0.78 -18.35 1.09
CA ARG A 119 -0.42 -19.00 -0.17
C ARG A 119 0.95 -19.68 -0.10
N TYR A 120 1.91 -19.06 0.58
CA TYR A 120 3.22 -19.67 0.83
C TYR A 120 3.11 -20.93 1.70
N LEU A 121 2.35 -20.86 2.80
CA LEU A 121 2.18 -21.99 3.72
C LEU A 121 1.52 -23.20 3.07
N ILE A 122 0.48 -23.01 2.24
CA ILE A 122 -0.15 -24.12 1.51
C ILE A 122 0.84 -24.83 0.59
N LEU A 123 1.73 -24.08 -0.07
CA LEU A 123 2.69 -24.65 -1.02
C LEU A 123 3.77 -25.48 -0.34
N PHE A 124 4.08 -25.21 0.93
CA PHE A 124 5.15 -25.90 1.66
C PHE A 124 4.66 -26.96 2.64
N ASN A 125 3.51 -26.76 3.28
CA ASN A 125 2.99 -27.65 4.30
C ASN A 125 1.48 -27.86 4.15
N SER A 126 1.10 -28.99 3.53
CA SER A 126 -0.30 -29.44 3.46
C SER A 126 -0.87 -29.92 4.79
N SER A 127 -0.03 -30.15 5.81
CA SER A 127 -0.42 -30.76 7.10
C SER A 127 -0.66 -29.76 8.25
N LEU A 128 -0.26 -28.49 8.11
CA LEU A 128 -0.55 -27.49 9.14
C LEU A 128 -2.07 -27.36 9.28
N LYS A 129 -2.59 -27.38 10.52
CA LYS A 129 -4.00 -27.08 10.84
C LYS A 129 -4.30 -25.61 10.49
N THR A 130 -4.32 -25.29 9.19
CA THR A 130 -4.19 -23.96 8.59
C THR A 130 -5.27 -23.01 9.07
N LYS A 131 -6.41 -23.56 9.50
CA LYS A 131 -7.53 -22.82 10.07
C LYS A 131 -7.16 -22.13 11.39
N HIS A 132 -6.45 -22.80 12.30
CA HIS A 132 -6.15 -22.24 13.63
C HIS A 132 -5.10 -21.14 13.54
N VAL A 133 -4.01 -21.38 12.80
CA VAL A 133 -2.95 -20.36 12.59
C VAL A 133 -3.50 -19.13 11.87
N LEU A 134 -4.35 -19.31 10.86
CA LEU A 134 -4.99 -18.20 10.15
C LEU A 134 -5.93 -17.42 11.06
N ILE A 135 -6.75 -18.11 11.88
CA ILE A 135 -7.65 -17.46 12.84
C ILE A 135 -6.86 -16.68 13.89
N THR A 136 -5.78 -17.24 14.44
CA THR A 136 -4.92 -16.56 15.43
C THR A 136 -4.28 -15.30 14.84
N ILE A 137 -3.78 -15.37 13.60
CA ILE A 137 -3.17 -14.22 12.92
C ILE A 137 -4.22 -13.15 12.60
N LEU A 138 -5.41 -13.54 12.14
CA LEU A 138 -6.53 -12.62 11.89
C LEU A 138 -6.99 -11.94 13.18
N LEU A 139 -7.13 -12.68 14.28
CA LEU A 139 -7.51 -12.12 15.59
C LEU A 139 -6.45 -11.15 16.11
N PHE A 140 -5.16 -11.45 15.92
CA PHE A 140 -4.07 -10.55 16.31
C PHE A 140 -4.08 -9.24 15.53
N ILE A 141 -4.25 -9.30 14.21
CA ILE A 141 -4.29 -8.11 13.35
C ILE A 141 -5.58 -7.31 13.57
N TYR A 142 -6.70 -7.99 13.77
CA TYR A 142 -7.95 -7.36 14.17
C TYR A 142 -7.78 -6.62 15.50
N HIS A 143 -7.13 -7.24 16.48
CA HIS A 143 -6.88 -6.61 17.78
C HIS A 143 -5.96 -5.38 17.66
N LEU A 144 -4.91 -5.44 16.83
CA LEU A 144 -4.00 -4.31 16.62
C LEU A 144 -4.72 -3.15 15.92
N SER A 145 -5.43 -3.44 14.83
CA SER A 145 -6.19 -2.42 14.11
C SER A 145 -7.39 -1.88 14.92
N PHE A 146 -8.04 -2.68 15.75
CA PHE A 146 -9.20 -2.23 16.55
C PHE A 146 -8.81 -1.21 17.63
N LYS A 147 -7.61 -1.34 18.22
CA LYS A 147 -7.06 -0.33 19.15
C LYS A 147 -6.89 1.05 18.50
N LEU A 148 -6.62 1.07 17.19
CA LEU A 148 -6.57 2.30 16.40
C LEU A 148 -7.96 2.94 16.36
N TYR A 149 -8.97 2.17 15.96
CA TYR A 149 -10.36 2.64 15.89
C TYR A 149 -10.85 3.20 17.22
N SER A 150 -10.65 2.47 18.32
CA SER A 150 -11.25 2.81 19.61
C SER A 150 -10.67 4.07 20.24
N THR A 151 -9.42 4.42 19.92
CA THR A 151 -8.71 5.54 20.57
C THR A 151 -8.52 6.75 19.68
N TYR A 152 -8.48 6.61 18.34
CA TYR A 152 -8.06 7.71 17.49
C TYR A 152 -9.07 8.87 17.44
N TRP A 153 -10.37 8.56 17.35
CA TRP A 153 -11.45 9.56 17.27
C TRP A 153 -11.49 10.51 18.47
N THR A 154 -10.98 10.10 19.64
CA THR A 154 -10.97 10.94 20.86
C THR A 154 -9.90 12.02 20.84
N ASN A 155 -8.91 11.96 19.94
CA ASN A 155 -7.86 12.98 19.84
C ASN A 155 -8.30 14.22 19.06
N PHE A 156 -9.46 14.16 18.42
CA PHE A 156 -9.90 15.25 17.57
C PHE A 156 -10.50 16.39 18.39
N VAL A 157 -9.95 17.59 18.22
CA VAL A 157 -10.47 18.83 18.82
C VAL A 157 -11.36 19.58 17.86
N ASP A 158 -12.33 20.34 18.38
CA ASP A 158 -13.30 21.07 17.57
C ASP A 158 -12.71 22.32 16.90
N ARG A 159 -13.52 22.95 16.03
CA ARG A 159 -13.16 24.12 15.22
C ARG A 159 -12.54 25.25 16.04
N SER A 160 -13.08 25.56 17.21
CA SER A 160 -12.60 26.64 18.08
C SER A 160 -11.12 26.50 18.46
N THR A 161 -10.65 25.26 18.62
CA THR A 161 -9.26 24.96 19.03
C THR A 161 -8.33 24.83 17.84
N ILE A 162 -8.78 24.22 16.73
CA ILE A 162 -7.91 23.98 15.56
C ILE A 162 -7.82 25.20 14.62
N LEU A 163 -8.88 26.01 14.52
CA LEU A 163 -8.94 27.14 13.59
C LEU A 163 -7.81 28.17 13.81
N PRO A 164 -7.45 28.57 15.05
CA PRO A 164 -6.32 29.47 15.28
C PRO A 164 -5.00 28.88 14.79
N ILE A 165 -4.80 27.57 14.96
CA ILE A 165 -3.60 26.87 14.50
C ILE A 165 -3.60 26.82 12.96
N ALA A 166 -4.72 26.45 12.34
CA ALA A 166 -4.85 26.38 10.90
C ALA A 166 -4.57 27.74 10.23
N LYS A 167 -5.16 28.83 10.74
CA LYS A 167 -4.92 30.21 10.25
C LYS A 167 -3.47 30.67 10.44
N ARG A 168 -2.82 30.26 11.53
CA ARG A 168 -1.41 30.58 11.77
C ARG A 168 -0.48 29.86 10.80
N VAL A 169 -0.77 28.59 10.51
CA VAL A 169 0.08 27.72 9.67
C VAL A 169 -0.15 27.96 8.18
N TYR A 170 -1.40 28.22 7.79
CA TYR A 170 -1.87 28.48 6.43
C TYR A 170 -2.60 29.83 6.36
N PRO A 171 -1.91 30.96 6.57
CA PRO A 171 -2.52 32.30 6.54
C PRO A 171 -3.12 32.65 5.17
N GLU A 172 -2.67 31.96 4.12
CA GLU A 172 -3.18 32.12 2.76
C GLU A 172 -4.56 31.50 2.52
N TYR A 173 -5.06 30.66 3.44
CA TYR A 173 -6.35 29.98 3.30
C TYR A 173 -7.44 30.73 4.05
N ASP A 174 -8.57 30.93 3.37
CA ASP A 174 -9.79 31.43 3.99
C ASP A 174 -10.62 30.27 4.55
N PHE A 175 -10.37 29.92 5.81
CA PHE A 175 -11.12 28.87 6.50
C PHE A 175 -12.54 29.30 6.91
N GLU A 176 -12.91 30.58 6.81
CA GLU A 176 -14.27 31.03 7.18
C GLU A 176 -15.29 30.68 6.09
N THR A 177 -14.86 30.70 4.83
CA THR A 177 -15.70 30.34 3.68
C THR A 177 -15.60 28.86 3.29
N GLU A 178 -14.76 28.08 3.98
CA GLU A 178 -14.60 26.65 3.72
C GLU A 178 -15.89 25.89 4.13
N PRO A 179 -16.55 25.18 3.19
CA PRO A 179 -17.84 24.53 3.45
C PRO A 179 -17.72 23.25 4.28
N GLY A 180 -16.53 22.63 4.30
CA GLY A 180 -16.27 21.39 5.03
C GLY A 180 -16.20 21.58 6.54
N LEU A 181 -16.43 20.48 7.26
CA LEU A 181 -16.26 20.46 8.72
C LEU A 181 -14.77 20.46 9.07
N LEU A 182 -14.30 21.55 9.67
CA LEU A 182 -12.92 21.72 10.12
C LEU A 182 -12.71 21.03 11.47
N LYS A 183 -11.74 20.11 11.54
CA LYS A 183 -11.30 19.46 12.78
C LYS A 183 -9.81 19.20 12.78
N GLY A 184 -9.22 18.82 13.90
CA GLY A 184 -7.83 18.41 13.89
C GLY A 184 -7.33 17.79 15.17
N ILE A 185 -6.04 17.50 15.18
CA ILE A 185 -5.28 16.98 16.31
C ILE A 185 -4.24 18.04 16.65
N THR A 186 -4.20 18.50 17.89
CA THR A 186 -3.26 19.55 18.34
C THR A 186 -1.90 18.98 18.75
N ASN A 187 -1.86 17.71 19.12
CA ASN A 187 -0.64 17.03 19.56
C ASN A 187 -0.55 15.62 18.95
N LEU A 188 0.21 15.49 17.87
CA LEU A 188 0.54 14.23 17.22
C LEU A 188 1.40 13.31 18.09
N PHE A 189 2.02 13.83 19.16
CA PHE A 189 2.76 13.04 20.15
C PHE A 189 1.87 12.45 21.24
N SER A 190 0.55 12.67 21.21
CA SER A 190 -0.34 11.92 22.10
C SER A 190 -0.19 10.41 21.84
N VAL A 191 -0.38 9.58 22.87
CA VAL A 191 -0.19 8.13 22.75
C VAL A 191 -1.01 7.55 21.60
N SER A 192 -2.27 7.98 21.48
CA SER A 192 -3.17 7.49 20.44
C SER A 192 -2.83 8.05 19.05
N ALA A 193 -2.54 9.35 18.91
CA ALA A 193 -2.17 9.93 17.62
C ALA A 193 -0.83 9.35 17.12
N THR A 194 0.17 9.22 18.01
CA THR A 194 1.46 8.60 17.70
C THR A 194 1.28 7.16 17.26
N TYR A 195 0.43 6.41 17.96
CA TYR A 195 0.10 5.04 17.59
C TYR A 195 -0.46 4.96 16.17
N VAL A 196 -1.39 5.84 15.80
CA VAL A 196 -1.96 5.89 14.44
C VAL A 196 -0.91 6.26 13.39
N VAL A 197 -0.13 7.30 13.63
CA VAL A 197 0.93 7.73 12.70
C VAL A 197 1.92 6.60 12.48
N ILE A 198 2.42 5.97 13.54
CA ILE A 198 3.36 4.83 13.44
C ILE A 198 2.70 3.68 12.69
N HIS A 199 1.47 3.31 13.04
CA HIS A 199 0.79 2.14 12.48
C HIS A 199 0.35 2.32 11.02
N MET A 200 0.06 3.54 10.58
CA MET A 200 -0.26 3.86 9.18
C MET A 200 1.00 4.01 8.30
N THR A 201 2.15 4.38 8.89
CA THR A 201 3.36 4.71 8.11
C THR A 201 4.40 3.59 8.16
N VAL A 202 4.75 3.11 9.35
CA VAL A 202 5.89 2.20 9.56
C VAL A 202 5.63 0.82 8.95
N PRO A 203 4.47 0.15 9.15
CA PRO A 203 4.22 -1.19 8.62
C PRO A 203 4.21 -1.29 7.10
N VAL A 204 3.88 -0.22 6.38
CA VAL A 204 3.73 -0.24 4.92
C VAL A 204 5.03 -0.69 4.22
N THR A 205 6.18 -0.27 4.72
CA THR A 205 7.48 -0.68 4.13
C THR A 205 7.83 -2.14 4.42
N PRO A 206 7.87 -2.63 5.69
CA PRO A 206 8.10 -4.03 6.00
C PRO A 206 7.08 -4.98 5.36
N VAL A 207 5.80 -4.60 5.30
CA VAL A 207 4.74 -5.38 4.64
C VAL A 207 5.08 -5.55 3.16
N TYR A 208 5.44 -4.46 2.47
CA TYR A 208 5.80 -4.51 1.06
C TYR A 208 7.03 -5.38 0.79
N ILE A 209 8.10 -5.21 1.59
CA ILE A 209 9.31 -6.04 1.51
C ILE A 209 8.96 -7.51 1.72
N SER A 210 8.15 -7.80 2.73
CA SER A 210 7.71 -9.18 3.05
C SER A 210 6.89 -9.79 1.91
N ILE A 211 5.97 -9.03 1.30
CA ILE A 211 5.22 -9.45 0.11
C ILE A 211 6.16 -9.80 -1.03
N PHE A 212 7.19 -8.97 -1.28
CA PHE A 212 8.16 -9.22 -2.34
C PHE A 212 9.02 -10.47 -2.08
N ILE A 213 9.48 -10.67 -0.84
CA ILE A 213 10.22 -11.86 -0.41
C ILE A 213 9.34 -13.12 -0.55
N LEU A 214 8.10 -13.07 -0.04
CA LEU A 214 7.15 -14.18 -0.15
C LEU A 214 6.85 -14.50 -1.61
N ARG A 215 6.63 -13.50 -2.47
CA ARG A 215 6.47 -13.69 -3.91
C ARG A 215 7.67 -14.39 -4.53
N ARG A 216 8.89 -13.93 -4.23
CA ARG A 216 10.12 -14.56 -4.73
C ARG A 216 10.22 -16.00 -4.28
N SER A 217 9.90 -16.28 -3.01
CA SER A 217 9.93 -17.63 -2.45
C SER A 217 8.90 -18.55 -3.10
N ILE A 218 7.64 -18.09 -3.23
CA ILE A 218 6.57 -18.80 -3.93
C ILE A 218 6.99 -19.11 -5.38
N THR A 219 7.52 -18.12 -6.11
CA THR A 219 7.96 -18.29 -7.50
C THR A 219 9.09 -19.30 -7.61
N LYS A 220 10.09 -19.22 -6.73
CA LYS A 220 11.24 -20.15 -6.72
C LYS A 220 10.79 -21.59 -6.45
N THR A 221 9.89 -21.79 -5.49
CA THR A 221 9.34 -23.12 -5.18
C THR A 221 8.53 -23.67 -6.35
N LEU A 222 7.72 -22.83 -6.98
CA LEU A 222 6.92 -23.22 -8.15
C LEU A 222 7.77 -23.57 -9.37
N MET A 223 8.89 -22.88 -9.59
CA MET A 223 9.82 -23.24 -10.67
C MET A 223 10.54 -24.56 -10.42
N LYS A 224 10.89 -24.86 -9.16
CA LYS A 224 11.51 -26.14 -8.80
C LYS A 224 10.59 -27.35 -9.01
N SER A 225 9.30 -27.20 -8.73
CA SER A 225 8.31 -28.25 -8.95
C SER A 225 7.79 -28.32 -10.39
N HIS A 226 8.25 -27.43 -11.28
CA HIS A 226 7.75 -27.31 -12.65
C HIS A 226 7.86 -28.62 -13.46
N ASN A 227 8.91 -29.41 -13.28
CA ASN A 227 9.07 -30.64 -14.08
C ASN A 227 8.23 -31.82 -13.57
N ILE A 228 7.72 -31.74 -12.34
CA ILE A 228 7.00 -32.83 -11.66
C ILE A 228 5.47 -32.65 -11.81
N MET A 229 5.03 -31.47 -12.26
CA MET A 229 3.65 -31.01 -12.12
C MET A 229 2.81 -31.28 -13.39
N PRO A 230 1.55 -31.77 -13.27
CA PRO A 230 0.64 -31.94 -14.40
C PRO A 230 0.36 -30.62 -15.14
N LYS A 231 0.10 -30.68 -16.46
CA LYS A 231 -0.14 -29.51 -17.32
C LYS A 231 -1.26 -28.59 -16.81
N GLU A 232 -2.35 -29.16 -16.31
CA GLU A 232 -3.47 -28.40 -15.73
C GLU A 232 -3.08 -27.64 -14.46
N THR A 233 -2.32 -28.29 -13.59
CA THR A 233 -1.78 -27.71 -12.36
C THR A 233 -0.80 -26.58 -12.70
N LYS A 234 0.08 -26.75 -13.69
CA LYS A 234 0.98 -25.69 -14.19
C LYS A 234 0.23 -24.43 -14.64
N ALA A 235 -0.86 -24.57 -15.39
CA ALA A 235 -1.65 -23.44 -15.87
C ALA A 235 -2.31 -22.66 -14.74
N VAL A 236 -2.84 -23.35 -13.72
CA VAL A 236 -3.37 -22.72 -12.51
C VAL A 236 -2.27 -21.98 -11.73
N HIS A 237 -1.06 -22.55 -11.65
CA HIS A 237 0.07 -21.91 -10.98
C HIS A 237 0.61 -20.67 -11.70
N ALA A 238 0.67 -20.69 -13.03
CA ALA A 238 1.04 -19.51 -13.82
C ALA A 238 0.05 -18.35 -13.63
N GLN A 239 -1.25 -18.66 -13.54
CA GLN A 239 -2.30 -17.68 -13.24
C GLN A 239 -2.15 -17.09 -11.83
N LEU A 240 -1.87 -17.93 -10.82
CA LEU A 240 -1.60 -17.49 -9.44
C LEU A 240 -0.37 -16.56 -9.36
N LEU A 241 0.70 -16.85 -10.10
CA LEU A 241 1.92 -16.02 -10.12
C LEU A 241 1.71 -14.64 -10.76
N LYS A 242 0.88 -14.54 -11.80
CA LYS A 242 0.50 -13.24 -12.38
C LYS A 242 -0.33 -12.41 -11.37
N ALA A 243 -1.28 -13.04 -10.68
CA ALA A 243 -2.07 -12.41 -9.63
C ALA A 243 -1.20 -11.82 -8.51
N LEU A 244 -0.22 -12.62 -8.05
CA LEU A 244 0.74 -12.23 -7.01
C LEU A 244 1.60 -11.03 -7.43
N THR A 245 1.94 -10.93 -8.71
CA THR A 245 2.75 -9.81 -9.22
C THR A 245 1.96 -8.50 -9.20
N PHE A 246 0.70 -8.54 -9.62
CA PHE A 246 -0.17 -7.36 -9.56
C PHE A 246 -0.47 -6.96 -8.10
N GLN A 247 -0.83 -7.93 -7.25
CA GLN A 247 -1.10 -7.67 -5.84
C GLN A 247 0.11 -7.06 -5.11
N ALA A 248 1.33 -7.38 -5.54
CA ALA A 248 2.54 -6.80 -4.96
C ALA A 248 2.72 -5.32 -5.30
N VAL A 249 2.06 -4.78 -6.35
CA VAL A 249 2.18 -3.36 -6.73
C VAL A 249 1.09 -2.49 -6.08
N ILE A 250 0.00 -3.10 -5.61
CA ILE A 250 -1.12 -2.38 -4.95
C ILE A 250 -0.64 -1.43 -3.83
N PRO A 251 0.32 -1.78 -2.96
CA PRO A 251 0.77 -0.89 -1.88
C PRO A 251 1.48 0.40 -2.34
N VAL A 252 1.77 0.58 -3.63
CA VAL A 252 2.39 1.82 -4.16
C VAL A 252 1.52 3.06 -3.88
N GLY A 253 0.19 2.92 -3.92
CA GLY A 253 -0.72 4.01 -3.55
C GLY A 253 -0.55 4.46 -2.10
N ALA A 254 -0.32 3.52 -1.18
CA ALA A 254 -0.05 3.81 0.23
C ALA A 254 1.34 4.43 0.44
N TRP A 255 2.37 3.99 -0.29
CA TRP A 255 3.69 4.62 -0.27
C TRP A 255 3.64 6.08 -0.72
N THR A 256 2.90 6.35 -1.79
CA THR A 256 2.71 7.71 -2.31
C THR A 256 2.12 8.62 -1.24
N ALA A 257 1.06 8.16 -0.57
CA ALA A 257 0.41 8.89 0.51
C ALA A 257 1.36 9.18 1.69
N ILE A 258 2.15 8.20 2.11
CA ILE A 258 3.13 8.36 3.20
C ILE A 258 4.18 9.42 2.84
N TYR A 259 4.72 9.38 1.62
CA TYR A 259 5.74 10.35 1.22
C TYR A 259 5.20 11.76 1.10
N VAL A 260 4.00 11.92 0.53
CA VAL A 260 3.35 13.22 0.45
C VAL A 260 3.08 13.74 1.86
N TYR A 261 2.53 12.92 2.75
CA TYR A 261 2.29 13.26 4.15
C TYR A 261 3.56 13.73 4.86
N PHE A 262 4.66 12.97 4.81
CA PHE A 262 5.91 13.37 5.47
C PHE A 262 6.54 14.60 4.83
N ALA A 263 6.53 14.71 3.51
CA ALA A 263 7.06 15.88 2.82
C ALA A 263 6.29 17.15 3.21
N MET A 264 4.96 17.06 3.38
CA MET A 264 4.14 18.16 3.89
C MET A 264 4.41 18.44 5.37
N GLN A 265 4.43 17.43 6.24
CA GLN A 265 4.67 17.57 7.67
C GLN A 265 6.06 18.17 7.98
N LEU A 266 7.06 17.89 7.14
CA LEU A 266 8.41 18.48 7.21
C LEU A 266 8.49 19.87 6.55
N GLY A 267 7.44 20.30 5.85
CA GLY A 267 7.38 21.58 5.13
C GLY A 267 8.19 21.61 3.84
N LEU A 268 8.56 20.46 3.26
CA LEU A 268 9.30 20.36 1.99
C LEU A 268 8.41 20.66 0.78
N ILE A 269 7.13 20.29 0.86
CA ILE A 269 6.12 20.57 -0.16
C ILE A 269 4.87 21.15 0.49
N ARG A 270 4.15 22.00 -0.25
CA ARG A 270 2.89 22.61 0.18
C ARG A 270 1.96 22.76 -1.02
N GLY A 271 0.66 22.83 -0.75
CA GLY A 271 -0.36 23.15 -1.74
C GLY A 271 -1.53 22.18 -1.73
N VAL A 272 -2.69 22.71 -2.12
CA VAL A 272 -3.99 22.04 -2.12
C VAL A 272 -3.96 20.69 -2.84
N ILE A 273 -3.22 20.55 -3.94
CA ILE A 273 -3.10 19.27 -4.67
C ILE A 273 -2.55 18.17 -3.76
N PHE A 274 -1.50 18.46 -2.99
CA PHE A 274 -0.86 17.47 -2.12
C PHE A 274 -1.74 17.10 -0.91
N GLU A 275 -2.53 18.05 -0.40
CA GLU A 275 -3.49 17.84 0.69
C GLU A 275 -4.56 16.82 0.33
N TYR A 276 -5.04 16.85 -0.92
CA TYR A 276 -5.99 15.86 -1.44
C TYR A 276 -5.30 14.56 -1.85
N LEU A 277 -4.11 14.64 -2.44
CA LEU A 277 -3.39 13.50 -3.00
C LEU A 277 -3.18 12.35 -2.00
N ILE A 278 -2.99 12.66 -0.71
CA ILE A 278 -2.73 11.67 0.35
C ILE A 278 -3.82 10.59 0.37
N PHE A 279 -5.10 10.95 0.44
CA PHE A 279 -6.18 9.96 0.47
C PHE A 279 -6.66 9.56 -0.93
N SER A 280 -6.53 10.45 -1.93
CA SER A 280 -6.88 10.10 -3.31
C SER A 280 -6.02 8.99 -3.91
N THR A 281 -4.79 8.75 -3.42
CA THR A 281 -3.97 7.60 -3.87
C THR A 281 -4.18 6.34 -3.04
N VAL A 282 -4.68 6.45 -1.81
CA VAL A 282 -4.90 5.31 -0.92
C VAL A 282 -6.11 4.49 -1.33
N ILE A 283 -7.14 5.12 -1.90
CA ILE A 283 -8.36 4.45 -2.40
C ILE A 283 -8.08 3.37 -3.46
N PHE A 284 -6.96 3.47 -4.17
CA PHE A 284 -6.54 2.44 -5.12
C PHE A 284 -6.31 1.07 -4.48
N LEU A 285 -5.95 1.03 -3.19
CA LEU A 285 -5.73 -0.22 -2.48
C LEU A 285 -7.00 -1.09 -2.41
N PRO A 286 -8.13 -0.61 -1.86
CA PRO A 286 -9.38 -1.37 -1.84
C PRO A 286 -10.07 -1.49 -3.21
N VAL A 287 -9.77 -0.63 -4.19
CA VAL A 287 -10.34 -0.73 -5.56
C VAL A 287 -9.67 -1.82 -6.39
N PHE A 288 -8.34 -1.90 -6.37
CA PHE A 288 -7.61 -2.86 -7.22
C PHE A 288 -7.46 -4.24 -6.59
N SER A 289 -7.53 -4.34 -5.26
CA SER A 289 -7.57 -5.62 -4.54
C SER A 289 -8.57 -6.63 -5.13
N PRO A 290 -9.88 -6.33 -5.25
CA PRO A 290 -10.87 -7.29 -5.73
C PRO A 290 -10.70 -7.71 -7.20
N VAL A 291 -10.17 -6.81 -8.04
CA VAL A 291 -9.92 -7.07 -9.48
C VAL A 291 -9.04 -8.29 -9.67
N THR A 292 -8.03 -8.44 -8.80
CA THR A 292 -7.11 -9.58 -8.85
C THR A 292 -7.84 -10.91 -8.63
N TYR A 293 -8.74 -10.97 -7.64
CA TYR A 293 -9.48 -12.18 -7.34
C TYR A 293 -10.48 -12.50 -8.46
N LEU A 294 -11.16 -11.49 -8.97
CA LEU A 294 -12.16 -11.62 -10.04
C LEU A 294 -11.58 -12.17 -11.35
N ILE A 295 -10.35 -11.78 -11.72
CA ILE A 295 -9.70 -12.23 -12.96
C ILE A 295 -8.99 -13.57 -12.81
N TYR A 296 -8.33 -13.80 -11.67
CA TYR A 296 -7.46 -14.97 -11.52
C TYR A 296 -8.15 -16.20 -10.95
N VAL A 297 -9.22 -16.04 -10.18
CA VAL A 297 -9.98 -17.19 -9.68
C VAL A 297 -10.89 -17.70 -10.80
N ARG A 298 -10.51 -18.82 -11.41
CA ARG A 298 -11.19 -19.45 -12.58
C ARG A 298 -12.73 -19.44 -12.51
N PRO A 299 -13.39 -19.92 -11.42
CA PRO A 299 -14.85 -19.93 -11.36
C PRO A 299 -15.46 -18.51 -11.36
N PHE A 300 -14.76 -17.53 -10.79
CA PHE A 300 -15.21 -16.13 -10.81
C PHE A 300 -15.05 -15.55 -12.21
N ARG A 301 -13.89 -15.78 -12.85
CA ARG A 301 -13.64 -15.37 -14.24
C ARG A 301 -14.66 -15.96 -15.22
N GLN A 302 -14.97 -17.25 -15.10
CA GLN A 302 -15.97 -17.91 -15.94
C GLN A 302 -17.36 -17.28 -15.80
N PHE A 303 -17.73 -16.87 -14.59
CA PHE A 303 -18.96 -16.12 -14.37
C PHE A 303 -18.92 -14.74 -15.07
N LEU A 304 -17.83 -13.98 -14.91
CA LEU A 304 -17.68 -12.68 -15.57
C LEU A 304 -17.70 -12.76 -17.10
N LEU A 305 -17.12 -13.81 -17.67
CA LEU A 305 -17.15 -14.08 -19.10
C LEU A 305 -18.59 -14.31 -19.60
N ARG A 306 -19.40 -15.06 -18.83
CA ARG A 306 -20.82 -15.26 -19.14
C ARG A 306 -21.64 -13.97 -19.05
N CYS A 307 -21.33 -13.12 -18.08
CA CYS A 307 -22.00 -11.83 -17.88
C CYS A 307 -21.43 -10.69 -18.73
N LYS A 308 -20.46 -10.95 -19.64
CA LYS A 308 -19.72 -9.94 -20.43
C LYS A 308 -18.99 -8.85 -19.64
N LEU A 309 -19.00 -8.90 -18.31
CA LEU A 309 -18.32 -7.95 -17.42
C LEU A 309 -16.79 -8.17 -17.38
N TYR A 310 -16.32 -9.30 -17.93
CA TYR A 310 -14.90 -9.62 -18.00
C TYR A 310 -14.07 -8.54 -18.73
N LEU A 311 -14.57 -7.99 -19.85
CA LEU A 311 -13.84 -6.99 -20.64
C LEU A 311 -13.52 -5.74 -19.80
N PHE A 312 -14.49 -5.27 -19.00
CA PHE A 312 -14.33 -4.12 -18.12
C PHE A 312 -13.28 -4.38 -17.03
N CYS A 313 -13.41 -5.50 -16.30
CA CYS A 313 -12.43 -5.87 -15.27
C CYS A 313 -11.03 -6.07 -15.84
N ASN A 314 -10.93 -6.69 -17.02
CA ASN A 314 -9.67 -6.95 -17.70
C ASN A 314 -9.01 -5.65 -18.20
N ALA A 315 -9.79 -4.69 -18.69
CA ALA A 315 -9.30 -3.36 -19.06
C ALA A 315 -8.78 -2.59 -17.84
N LEU A 316 -9.49 -2.64 -16.71
CA LEU A 316 -9.06 -2.01 -15.45
C LEU A 316 -7.75 -2.64 -14.94
N TYR A 317 -7.68 -3.96 -14.96
CA TYR A 317 -6.47 -4.71 -14.63
C TYR A 317 -5.29 -4.34 -15.53
N PHE A 318 -5.46 -4.37 -16.86
CA PHE A 318 -4.37 -4.11 -17.80
C PHE A 318 -3.89 -2.66 -17.76
N THR A 319 -4.79 -1.72 -17.47
CA THR A 319 -4.44 -0.30 -17.24
C THR A 319 -3.57 -0.16 -16.00
N ALA A 320 -4.00 -0.76 -14.89
CA ALA A 320 -3.24 -0.77 -13.65
C ALA A 320 -1.91 -1.55 -13.77
N GLU A 321 -1.88 -2.64 -14.55
CA GLU A 321 -0.66 -3.40 -14.86
C GLU A 321 0.32 -2.58 -15.71
N ARG A 322 -0.14 -1.89 -16.75
CA ARG A 322 0.71 -0.99 -17.55
C ARG A 322 1.26 0.15 -16.71
N PHE A 323 0.45 0.71 -15.80
CA PHE A 323 0.91 1.73 -14.86
C PHE A 323 1.95 1.16 -13.91
N ALA A 324 1.71 0.00 -13.32
CA ALA A 324 2.64 -0.72 -12.46
C ALA A 324 3.97 -1.02 -13.17
N VAL A 325 3.93 -1.55 -14.39
CA VAL A 325 5.11 -1.84 -15.21
C VAL A 325 5.84 -0.55 -15.56
N LYS A 326 5.14 0.52 -15.93
CA LYS A 326 5.76 1.84 -16.15
C LYS A 326 6.39 2.38 -14.88
N VAL A 327 5.77 2.25 -13.70
CA VAL A 327 6.36 2.67 -12.42
C VAL A 327 7.63 1.86 -12.12
N ILE A 328 7.60 0.55 -12.33
CA ILE A 328 8.78 -0.34 -12.18
C ILE A 328 9.87 0.01 -13.22
N GLN A 329 9.49 0.30 -14.47
CA GLN A 329 10.41 0.71 -15.54
C GLN A 329 10.96 2.13 -15.35
N VAL A 330 10.17 3.07 -14.80
CA VAL A 330 10.62 4.42 -14.46
C VAL A 330 11.57 4.38 -13.26
N GLN A 331 11.29 3.54 -12.25
CA GLN A 331 12.26 3.20 -11.21
C GLN A 331 13.57 2.63 -11.78
N SER A 332 13.51 1.97 -12.95
CA SER A 332 14.67 1.49 -13.70
C SER A 332 15.31 2.55 -14.63
N LYS A 333 14.60 3.58 -15.09
CA LYS A 333 15.10 4.56 -16.08
C LYS A 333 15.71 5.82 -15.43
N THR A 334 15.27 6.26 -14.25
CA THR A 334 15.92 7.38 -13.53
C THR A 334 17.21 6.93 -12.86
N LYS A 335 18.34 7.61 -13.14
CA LYS A 335 19.70 7.37 -12.57
C LYS A 335 19.65 6.71 -11.18
N ILE A 336 19.69 5.38 -11.20
CA ILE A 336 19.37 4.48 -10.08
C ILE A 336 20.24 4.74 -8.85
N GLY A 337 21.48 5.19 -9.04
CA GLY A 337 22.36 5.57 -7.94
C GLY A 337 21.87 6.76 -7.12
N ARG A 338 21.09 7.70 -7.67
CA ARG A 338 20.64 8.89 -6.93
C ARG A 338 19.27 8.74 -6.31
N LEU A 339 18.30 8.10 -6.98
CA LEU A 339 16.97 7.89 -6.39
C LEU A 339 16.97 6.72 -5.40
N SER A 340 17.70 5.63 -5.66
CA SER A 340 17.88 4.55 -4.67
C SER A 340 18.69 5.04 -3.47
N LEU A 341 19.75 5.82 -3.70
CA LEU A 341 20.49 6.47 -2.61
C LEU A 341 19.60 7.50 -1.91
N PHE A 342 18.77 8.26 -2.61
CA PHE A 342 17.84 9.21 -1.99
C PHE A 342 16.77 8.49 -1.15
N ILE A 343 16.14 7.43 -1.65
CA ILE A 343 15.16 6.64 -0.91
C ILE A 343 15.85 5.92 0.26
N HIS A 344 17.05 5.37 0.05
CA HIS A 344 17.87 4.76 1.09
C HIS A 344 18.25 5.78 2.17
N THR A 345 18.80 6.93 1.80
CA THR A 345 19.20 8.03 2.67
C THR A 345 18.00 8.66 3.37
N LEU A 346 16.85 8.82 2.70
CA LEU A 346 15.62 9.34 3.29
C LEU A 346 15.04 8.34 4.30
N THR A 347 15.05 7.06 3.96
CA THR A 347 14.66 5.98 4.87
C THR A 347 15.64 5.92 6.05
N HIS A 348 16.94 6.08 5.80
CA HIS A 348 17.98 6.21 6.83
C HIS A 348 17.75 7.41 7.73
N SER A 349 17.44 8.58 7.18
CA SER A 349 17.16 9.81 7.91
C SER A 349 15.91 9.64 8.75
N LEU A 350 14.85 9.01 8.23
CA LEU A 350 13.63 8.72 8.98
C LEU A 350 13.87 7.72 10.12
N TRP A 351 14.63 6.64 9.90
CA TRP A 351 15.00 5.70 10.96
C TRP A 351 15.95 6.32 12.00
N SER A 352 16.93 7.12 11.56
CA SER A 352 17.83 7.87 12.44
C SER A 352 17.03 8.85 13.31
N LEU A 353 16.04 9.51 12.74
CA LEU A 353 15.15 10.44 13.42
C LEU A 353 14.26 9.69 14.42
N LEU A 354 13.67 8.56 14.02
CA LEU A 354 12.82 7.73 14.87
C LEU A 354 13.60 7.13 16.05
N ILE A 355 14.84 6.69 15.82
CA ILE A 355 15.75 6.19 16.87
C ILE A 355 16.20 7.35 17.76
N SER A 356 16.50 8.53 17.20
CA SER A 356 16.84 9.72 17.99
C SER A 356 15.68 10.17 18.87
N PHE A 357 14.45 10.15 18.34
CA PHE A 357 13.23 10.44 19.10
C PHE A 357 12.97 9.38 20.18
N GLY A 358 13.07 8.09 19.84
CA GLY A 358 12.95 7.00 20.80
C GLY A 358 14.00 7.07 21.92
N TYR A 359 15.23 7.45 21.59
CA TYR A 359 16.31 7.62 22.55
C TYR A 359 16.08 8.82 23.48
N ARG A 360 15.65 9.98 22.94
CA ARG A 360 15.28 11.16 23.75
C ARG A 360 14.09 10.88 24.66
N TYR A 361 13.08 10.18 24.14
CA TYR A 361 11.94 9.72 24.92
C TYR A 361 12.36 8.78 26.04
N LEU A 362 13.24 7.82 25.76
CA LEU A 362 13.73 6.89 26.77
C LEU A 362 14.61 7.55 27.85
N ILE A 363 15.42 8.56 27.51
CA ILE A 363 16.19 9.34 28.50
C ILE A 363 15.26 10.08 29.47
N LEU A 364 14.13 10.61 28.97
CA LEU A 364 13.15 11.32 29.80
C LEU A 364 12.50 10.41 30.87
N PHE A 365 12.47 9.10 30.65
CA PHE A 365 11.80 8.14 31.55
C PHE A 365 12.74 7.13 32.23
N ASN A 366 14.00 7.03 31.80
CA ASN A 366 14.98 6.09 32.37
C ASN A 366 16.38 6.71 32.41
N SER A 367 16.94 6.85 33.62
CA SER A 367 18.18 7.59 33.89
C SER A 367 19.48 6.89 33.46
N SER A 368 19.46 5.63 33.01
CA SER A 368 20.69 4.97 32.52
C SER A 368 20.45 3.88 31.47
N LEU A 369 20.27 4.28 30.21
CA LEU A 369 20.42 3.35 29.10
C LEU A 369 21.90 3.06 28.87
N LYS A 370 22.33 1.83 29.18
CA LYS A 370 23.69 1.35 28.88
C LYS A 370 23.94 1.44 27.38
N THR A 371 25.00 2.15 26.97
CA THR A 371 25.41 2.42 25.57
C THR A 371 25.35 1.20 24.65
N LYS A 372 25.61 0.00 25.20
CA LYS A 372 25.52 -1.28 24.47
C LYS A 372 24.12 -1.55 23.88
N HIS A 373 23.03 -1.21 24.56
CA HIS A 373 21.66 -1.46 24.07
C HIS A 373 21.29 -0.51 22.93
N VAL A 374 21.74 0.74 23.01
CA VAL A 374 21.57 1.74 21.94
C VAL A 374 22.32 1.29 20.70
N LEU A 375 23.57 0.82 20.86
CA LEU A 375 24.39 0.33 19.76
C LEU A 375 23.79 -0.91 19.09
N ILE A 376 23.30 -1.88 19.88
CA ILE A 376 22.64 -3.09 19.36
C ILE A 376 21.36 -2.73 18.60
N THR A 377 20.57 -1.78 19.11
CA THR A 377 19.36 -1.31 18.44
C THR A 377 19.71 -0.65 17.11
N ILE A 378 20.67 0.28 17.09
CA ILE A 378 21.17 0.91 15.86
C ILE A 378 21.65 -0.15 14.87
N LEU A 379 22.47 -1.11 15.30
CA LEU A 379 22.99 -2.17 14.43
C LEU A 379 21.88 -3.08 13.87
N LEU A 380 20.90 -3.48 14.67
CA LEU A 380 19.76 -4.30 14.23
C LEU A 380 18.94 -3.61 13.14
N PHE A 381 18.78 -2.28 13.20
CA PHE A 381 18.03 -1.52 12.20
C PHE A 381 18.89 -1.16 10.96
N TYR A 382 20.20 -0.97 11.12
CA TYR A 382 21.08 -0.52 10.04
C TYR A 382 21.64 -1.66 9.18
N ILE A 383 21.89 -2.84 9.78
CA ILE A 383 22.48 -3.99 9.07
C ILE A 383 21.62 -4.45 7.87
N PRO A 384 20.28 -4.60 7.97
CA PRO A 384 19.45 -5.00 6.83
C PRO A 384 19.48 -3.97 5.68
N SER A 385 19.50 -2.67 6.02
CA SER A 385 19.58 -1.57 5.05
C SER A 385 20.93 -1.54 4.33
N LEU A 386 22.02 -1.80 5.07
CA LEU A 386 23.37 -1.89 4.52
C LEU A 386 23.55 -3.12 3.62
N ILE A 387 23.00 -4.27 4.02
CA ILE A 387 22.97 -5.49 3.20
C ILE A 387 22.19 -5.24 1.91
N GLN A 388 21.06 -4.54 1.98
CA GLN A 388 20.27 -4.15 0.82
C GLN A 388 21.04 -3.22 -0.12
N ALA A 389 21.65 -2.14 0.41
CA ALA A 389 22.46 -1.23 -0.39
C ALA A 389 23.66 -1.94 -1.06
N SER A 390 24.36 -2.80 -0.32
CA SER A 390 25.49 -3.59 -0.82
C SER A 390 25.07 -4.60 -1.89
N THR A 391 23.92 -5.25 -1.72
CA THR A 391 23.38 -6.18 -2.74
C THR A 391 22.90 -5.46 -3.99
N TYR A 392 22.39 -4.22 -3.90
CA TYR A 392 22.13 -3.43 -5.11
C TYR A 392 23.43 -3.04 -5.79
N TRP A 393 24.43 -2.56 -5.05
CA TRP A 393 25.69 -2.06 -5.59
C TRP A 393 26.52 -3.13 -6.31
N THR A 394 26.62 -4.32 -5.72
CA THR A 394 27.47 -5.42 -6.22
C THR A 394 26.90 -6.18 -7.40
N ASN A 395 25.62 -5.98 -7.72
CA ASN A 395 24.92 -6.76 -8.74
C ASN A 395 24.64 -6.00 -10.05
N PHE A 396 25.12 -4.76 -10.20
CA PHE A 396 25.02 -4.04 -11.47
C PHE A 396 25.99 -4.58 -12.51
N VAL A 397 25.49 -4.78 -13.71
CA VAL A 397 26.21 -5.34 -14.85
C VAL A 397 26.02 -4.43 -16.04
N ASP A 398 27.08 -4.26 -16.80
CA ASP A 398 27.16 -3.26 -17.85
C ASP A 398 26.25 -3.58 -19.05
N ARG A 399 25.98 -2.54 -19.84
CA ARG A 399 25.10 -2.57 -21.03
C ARG A 399 25.47 -3.70 -21.98
N SER A 400 26.77 -3.94 -22.18
CA SER A 400 27.28 -4.99 -23.06
C SER A 400 26.77 -6.39 -22.68
N THR A 401 26.58 -6.66 -21.39
CA THR A 401 26.12 -7.96 -20.90
C THR A 401 24.60 -8.11 -20.97
N ILE A 402 23.85 -6.99 -20.85
CA ILE A 402 22.38 -7.03 -20.73
C ILE A 402 21.67 -6.76 -22.05
N LEU A 403 22.19 -5.89 -22.89
CA LEU A 403 21.62 -5.55 -24.18
C LEU A 403 21.26 -6.78 -25.05
N PRO A 404 22.13 -7.80 -25.21
CA PRO A 404 21.77 -8.99 -25.98
C PRO A 404 20.67 -9.84 -25.33
N ILE A 405 20.56 -9.84 -24.00
CA ILE A 405 19.49 -10.54 -23.27
C ILE A 405 18.17 -9.79 -23.45
N THR A 406 18.18 -8.46 -23.29
CA THR A 406 16.99 -7.63 -23.43
C THR A 406 16.44 -7.64 -24.85
N LYS A 407 17.30 -7.57 -25.88
CA LYS A 407 16.90 -7.73 -27.29
C LYS A 407 16.25 -9.09 -27.57
N ARG A 408 16.74 -10.16 -26.92
CA ARG A 408 16.15 -11.51 -27.07
C ARG A 408 14.77 -11.62 -26.44
N VAL A 409 14.54 -10.91 -25.32
CA VAL A 409 13.28 -10.99 -24.56
C VAL A 409 12.22 -10.01 -25.08
N TYR A 410 12.65 -8.87 -25.63
CA TYR A 410 11.77 -7.81 -26.13
C TYR A 410 12.21 -7.35 -27.53
N PRO A 411 12.11 -8.21 -28.56
CA PRO A 411 12.60 -7.88 -29.90
C PRO A 411 11.83 -6.73 -30.56
N GLU A 412 10.62 -6.44 -30.10
CA GLU A 412 9.77 -5.34 -30.55
C GLU A 412 10.35 -3.94 -30.21
N TYR A 413 11.31 -3.86 -29.29
CA TYR A 413 11.86 -2.60 -28.78
C TYR A 413 13.28 -2.38 -29.32
N ASP A 414 13.48 -1.24 -29.99
CA ASP A 414 14.80 -0.81 -30.42
C ASP A 414 15.60 -0.19 -29.26
N PHE A 415 16.40 -1.02 -28.61
CA PHE A 415 17.30 -0.61 -27.53
C PHE A 415 18.65 -0.05 -28.04
N GLU A 416 18.88 0.01 -29.35
CA GLU A 416 20.12 0.55 -29.92
C GLU A 416 20.07 2.07 -30.02
N THR A 417 18.89 2.61 -30.35
CA THR A 417 18.71 4.04 -30.60
C THR A 417 18.33 4.85 -29.36
N GLU A 418 17.92 4.21 -28.25
CA GLU A 418 17.60 4.93 -26.99
C GLU A 418 18.89 5.46 -26.30
N PRO A 419 19.02 6.79 -26.12
CA PRO A 419 20.14 7.40 -25.39
C PRO A 419 19.92 7.23 -23.88
N GLY A 420 20.22 6.03 -23.37
CA GLY A 420 20.11 5.69 -21.95
C GLY A 420 21.19 4.70 -21.49
N LEU A 421 21.62 4.82 -20.23
CA LEU A 421 22.57 3.90 -19.62
C LEU A 421 21.84 2.59 -19.25
N LEU A 422 21.81 1.62 -20.17
CA LEU A 422 21.24 0.30 -19.89
C LEU A 422 22.15 -0.45 -18.90
N LYS A 423 21.78 -0.47 -17.62
CA LYS A 423 22.40 -1.31 -16.60
C LYS A 423 21.33 -2.21 -16.00
N GLY A 424 21.72 -3.40 -15.56
CA GLY A 424 20.80 -4.27 -14.84
C GLY A 424 21.56 -5.36 -14.10
N ILE A 425 20.86 -6.41 -13.68
CA ILE A 425 21.38 -7.37 -12.73
C ILE A 425 21.43 -8.75 -13.38
N THR A 426 22.62 -9.28 -13.70
CA THR A 426 22.76 -10.60 -14.36
C THR A 426 22.94 -11.76 -13.40
N ASN A 427 23.21 -11.51 -12.12
CA ASN A 427 23.39 -12.57 -11.12
C ASN A 427 22.19 -12.72 -10.18
N TYR A 428 21.07 -13.12 -10.77
CA TYR A 428 20.24 -14.14 -10.13
C TYR A 428 20.67 -15.48 -10.75
N PHE A 429 21.36 -16.32 -9.97
CA PHE A 429 21.93 -17.65 -10.29
C PHE A 429 21.34 -18.43 -11.52
N PRO A 430 22.15 -19.29 -12.18
CA PRO A 430 22.33 -19.39 -13.63
C PRO A 430 21.44 -20.43 -14.34
N TYR A 431 20.19 -20.62 -13.93
CA TYR A 431 19.30 -21.62 -14.55
C TYR A 431 18.15 -21.05 -15.40
N LEU A 432 18.21 -19.77 -15.78
CA LEU A 432 17.22 -19.13 -16.65
C LEU A 432 17.73 -18.91 -18.08
N LEU A 433 18.48 -19.89 -18.59
CA LEU A 433 18.73 -20.10 -20.01
C LEU A 433 18.01 -21.39 -20.43
N HIS A 434 16.67 -21.37 -20.40
CA HIS A 434 15.85 -22.15 -21.33
C HIS A 434 14.39 -21.65 -21.30
N MET A 435 13.87 -21.47 -22.52
CA MET A 435 12.56 -20.95 -22.95
C MET A 435 11.34 -21.61 -22.25
N GLN A 436 10.11 -21.09 -22.30
CA GLN A 436 9.23 -21.10 -23.49
C GLN A 436 8.00 -20.17 -23.34
N PHE A 437 7.76 -19.37 -24.41
CA PHE A 437 6.53 -18.99 -25.14
C PHE A 437 5.13 -19.12 -24.48
N PHE A 438 4.08 -18.36 -24.85
CA PHE A 438 3.59 -17.96 -26.18
C PHE A 438 2.63 -16.75 -26.08
N THR A 439 2.43 -16.13 -27.26
CA THR A 439 1.23 -15.43 -27.77
C THR A 439 -0.05 -15.47 -26.95
#